data_AF-A0A1G9VJ37-F1
#
_entry.id   AF-A0A1G9VJ37-F1
#
_cell.length_a   1.000
_cell.length_b   1.000
_cell.length_c   1.000
_cell.angle_alpha   90.00
_cell.angle_beta   90.00
_cell.angle_gamma   90.00
#
_symmetry.space_group_name_H-M   'P 1'
#
loop_
_entity.id
_entity.type
_entity.pdbx_description
1 polymer ?
#
loop_
_entity_poly.entity_id
_entity_poly.type
_entity_poly.pdbx_seq_one_letter_code
_entity_poly.pdbx_strand_id
1 'polypeptide(L)'
;MIAIVVILLFCNWYFPYSFLAVKKEYTLNGDNHLIGQFSKDLKSLQNKVLEKKINTELNQYIQKSIYYLEQPWLKTKGDVRLNIYELIGMQKEVRELRDDYVYLDTRKLKLTRYDRDQLRQLIYTYESIDDSLETILDDPNMTRSELKTSLWNLRVEHASSLDILTTLYDEYQRTSQH
;
A
#
# COMPACT_ATOMS: atom_id res chain seq x y z
N MET A 1 -25.76 13.90 31.01
CA MET A 1 -25.07 14.60 29.89
C MET A 1 -23.56 14.46 29.98
N ILE A 2 -22.93 14.83 31.10
CA ILE A 2 -21.46 14.73 31.29
C ILE A 2 -20.93 13.29 31.08
N ALA A 3 -21.59 12.28 31.66
CA ALA A 3 -21.16 10.88 31.51
C ALA A 3 -21.15 10.39 30.05
N ILE A 4 -22.13 10.80 29.25
CA ILE A 4 -22.22 10.44 27.82
C ILE A 4 -21.06 11.09 27.05
N VAL A 5 -20.78 12.37 27.34
CA VAL A 5 -19.65 13.08 26.72
C VAL A 5 -18.32 12.42 27.07
N VAL A 6 -18.11 12.01 28.32
CA VAL A 6 -16.89 11.30 28.75
C VAL A 6 -16.75 9.96 28.03
N ILE A 7 -17.83 9.19 27.89
CA ILE A 7 -17.82 7.91 27.17
C ILE A 7 -17.47 8.12 25.69
N LEU A 8 -18.07 9.11 25.02
CA LEU A 8 -17.77 9.41 23.62
C LEU A 8 -16.31 9.86 23.42
N LEU A 9 -15.77 10.66 24.34
CA LEU A 9 -14.36 11.06 24.32
C LEU A 9 -13.43 9.87 24.52
N PHE A 10 -13.78 8.96 25.44
CA PHE A 10 -13.02 7.73 25.66
C PHE A 10 -13.06 6.82 24.43
N CYS A 11 -14.23 6.59 23.85
CA CYS A 11 -14.39 5.79 22.62
C CYS A 11 -13.58 6.39 21.46
N ASN A 12 -13.66 7.72 21.24
CA ASN A 12 -12.84 8.39 20.22
C ASN A 12 -11.34 8.19 20.42
N TRP A 13 -10.87 8.19 21.66
CA TRP A 13 -9.45 8.09 21.96
C TRP A 13 -8.91 6.66 21.92
N TYR A 14 -9.69 5.71 22.46
CA TYR A 14 -9.27 4.33 22.65
C TYR A 14 -9.64 3.42 21.46
N PHE A 15 -10.74 3.70 20.76
CA PHE A 15 -11.24 2.95 19.59
C PHE A 15 -11.46 3.90 18.40
N PRO A 16 -10.38 4.31 17.69
CA PRO A 16 -10.43 5.42 16.73
C PRO A 16 -11.39 5.20 15.55
N TYR A 17 -11.66 3.94 15.17
CA TYR A 17 -12.54 3.58 14.06
C TYR A 17 -13.90 3.01 14.50
N SER A 18 -14.21 3.07 15.79
CA SER A 18 -15.49 2.62 16.31
C SER A 18 -16.67 3.35 15.65
N PHE A 19 -17.81 2.67 15.55
CA PHE A 19 -19.09 3.29 15.18
C PHE A 19 -19.44 4.49 16.08
N LEU A 20 -19.04 4.45 17.36
CA LEU A 20 -19.27 5.53 18.32
C LEU A 20 -18.28 6.68 18.20
N ALA A 21 -17.23 6.54 17.39
CA ALA A 21 -16.25 7.59 17.18
C ALA A 21 -16.86 8.69 16.29
N VAL A 22 -16.84 9.93 16.80
CA VAL A 22 -17.27 11.14 16.08
C VAL A 22 -16.34 11.43 14.91
N LYS A 23 -15.03 11.15 15.09
CA LYS A 23 -14.02 11.28 14.04
C LYS A 23 -13.32 9.95 13.87
N LYS A 24 -13.59 9.27 12.76
CA LYS A 24 -12.97 8.00 12.40
C LYS A 24 -11.59 8.23 11.78
N GLU A 25 -10.68 8.78 12.57
CA GLU A 25 -9.33 9.14 12.15
C GLU A 25 -8.28 8.66 13.14
N TYR A 26 -7.12 8.25 12.63
CA TYR A 26 -5.96 7.92 13.43
C TYR A 26 -4.74 8.72 12.94
N THR A 27 -3.96 9.27 13.86
CA THR A 27 -2.68 9.92 13.53
C THR A 27 -1.55 8.92 13.70
N LEU A 28 -1.00 8.49 12.57
CA LEU A 28 0.15 7.59 12.50
C LEU A 28 1.44 8.40 12.45
N ASN A 29 2.32 8.17 13.40
CA ASN A 29 3.66 8.75 13.38
C ASN A 29 4.53 7.98 12.38
N GLY A 30 5.15 8.71 11.46
CA GLY A 30 6.08 8.15 10.48
C GLY A 30 7.51 8.01 11.04
N ASP A 31 8.14 6.86 10.82
CA ASP A 31 9.60 6.76 10.98
C ASP A 31 10.26 7.47 9.80
N ASN A 32 10.96 8.57 10.11
CA ASN A 32 11.62 9.40 9.12
C ASN A 32 12.66 8.64 8.29
N HIS A 33 13.27 7.57 8.84
CA HIS A 33 14.25 6.76 8.13
C HIS A 33 13.58 5.88 7.07
N LEU A 34 12.59 5.07 7.47
CA LEU A 34 11.85 4.18 6.56
C LEU A 34 11.17 4.97 5.44
N ILE A 35 10.52 6.08 5.77
CA ILE A 35 9.83 6.94 4.80
C ILE A 35 10.82 7.61 3.85
N GLY A 36 11.99 8.01 4.37
CA GLY A 36 13.06 8.59 3.57
C GLY A 36 13.61 7.61 2.53
N GLN A 37 13.82 6.36 2.94
CA GLN A 37 14.27 5.29 2.05
C GLN A 37 13.19 4.95 1.01
N PHE A 38 11.96 4.69 1.45
CA PHE A 38 10.83 4.40 0.57
C PHE A 38 10.64 5.48 -0.51
N SER A 39 10.66 6.75 -0.13
CA SER A 39 10.50 7.87 -1.07
C SER A 39 11.63 7.95 -2.09
N LYS A 40 12.86 7.60 -1.68
CA LYS A 40 14.02 7.56 -2.57
C LYS A 40 13.91 6.41 -3.57
N ASP A 41 13.52 5.24 -3.10
CA ASP A 41 13.41 4.03 -3.92
C ASP A 41 12.26 4.17 -4.94
N LEU A 42 11.11 4.73 -4.51
CA LEU A 42 9.99 5.01 -5.39
C LEU A 42 10.37 6.00 -6.50
N LYS A 43 11.09 7.07 -6.14
CA LYS A 43 11.59 8.05 -7.11
C LYS A 43 12.61 7.44 -8.08
N SER A 44 13.45 6.53 -7.59
CA SER A 44 14.40 5.80 -8.45
C SER A 44 13.65 4.95 -9.48
N LEU A 45 12.65 4.18 -9.06
CA LEU A 45 11.81 3.40 -9.96
C LEU A 45 11.07 4.29 -10.98
N GLN A 46 10.46 5.38 -10.52
CA GLN A 46 9.75 6.32 -11.38
C GLN A 46 10.66 6.90 -12.47
N ASN A 47 11.88 7.33 -12.11
CA ASN A 47 12.85 7.83 -13.09
C ASN A 47 13.21 6.76 -14.12
N LYS A 48 13.49 5.52 -13.68
CA LYS A 48 13.80 4.41 -14.59
C LYS A 48 12.66 4.15 -15.60
N VAL A 49 11.42 4.16 -15.11
CA VAL A 49 10.22 3.95 -15.95
C VAL A 49 10.03 5.08 -16.96
N LEU A 50 10.22 6.34 -16.56
CA LEU A 50 10.07 7.51 -17.43
C LEU A 50 11.16 7.62 -18.49
N GLU A 51 12.42 7.35 -18.13
CA GLU A 51 13.57 7.49 -19.03
C GLU A 51 13.49 6.53 -20.22
N LYS A 52 13.07 5.28 -19.99
CA LYS A 52 13.11 4.27 -21.02
C LYS A 52 11.97 4.33 -22.05
N LYS A 53 10.86 5.05 -21.77
CA LYS A 53 9.70 5.23 -22.67
C LYS A 53 9.20 3.94 -23.37
N ILE A 54 9.41 2.78 -22.75
CA ILE A 54 8.96 1.50 -23.32
C ILE A 54 7.44 1.41 -23.11
N ASN A 55 6.67 1.45 -24.18
CA ASN A 55 5.21 1.30 -24.11
C ASN A 55 4.86 -0.20 -24.17
N THR A 56 5.10 -0.89 -23.06
CA THR A 56 4.66 -2.28 -22.87
C THR A 56 3.47 -2.31 -21.91
N GLU A 57 2.65 -3.34 -22.06
CA GLU A 57 1.52 -3.58 -21.18
C GLU A 57 1.96 -3.63 -19.70
N LEU A 58 3.07 -4.33 -19.39
CA LEU A 58 3.65 -4.35 -18.05
C LEU A 58 3.99 -2.95 -17.51
N ASN A 59 4.57 -2.08 -18.34
CA ASN A 59 4.93 -0.73 -17.91
C ASN A 59 3.71 0.12 -17.53
N GLN A 60 2.56 -0.09 -18.18
CA GLN A 60 1.32 0.62 -17.84
C GLN A 60 0.85 0.24 -16.43
N TYR A 61 0.89 -1.04 -16.08
CA TYR A 61 0.54 -1.53 -14.74
C TYR A 61 1.56 -1.09 -13.68
N ILE A 62 2.85 -1.09 -14.01
CA ILE A 62 3.89 -0.56 -13.11
C ILE A 62 3.67 0.95 -12.85
N GLN A 63 3.30 1.73 -13.86
CA GLN A 63 2.96 3.15 -13.68
C GLN A 63 1.73 3.32 -12.77
N LYS A 64 0.70 2.49 -12.92
CA LYS A 64 -0.46 2.48 -12.03
C LYS A 64 -0.05 2.17 -10.57
N SER A 65 0.83 1.19 -10.37
CA SER A 65 1.37 0.87 -9.04
C SER A 65 2.23 2.00 -8.45
N ILE A 66 3.04 2.68 -9.26
CA ILE A 66 3.81 3.86 -8.81
C ILE A 66 2.86 4.96 -8.33
N TYR A 67 1.81 5.25 -9.11
CA TYR A 67 0.80 6.24 -8.73
C TYR A 67 0.12 5.88 -7.41
N TYR A 68 -0.23 4.61 -7.21
CA TYR A 68 -0.75 4.11 -5.94
C TYR A 68 0.25 4.30 -4.78
N LEU A 69 1.52 3.98 -4.99
CA LEU A 69 2.58 4.12 -3.97
C LEU A 69 2.97 5.57 -3.69
N GLU A 70 2.50 6.54 -4.49
CA GLU A 70 2.72 7.97 -4.26
C GLU A 70 1.82 8.58 -3.17
N GLN A 71 0.96 7.79 -2.53
CA GLN A 71 0.06 8.24 -1.49
C GLN A 71 0.79 8.95 -0.31
N PRO A 72 0.22 10.04 0.26
CA PRO A 72 0.90 10.85 1.27
C PRO A 72 1.32 10.09 2.52
N TRP A 73 0.56 9.08 2.96
CA TRP A 73 0.84 8.34 4.19
C TRP A 73 2.08 7.43 4.12
N LEU A 74 2.56 7.13 2.92
CA LEU A 74 3.81 6.39 2.68
C LEU A 74 5.03 7.30 2.60
N LYS A 75 4.84 8.58 2.21
CA LYS A 75 5.93 9.51 1.86
C LYS A 75 6.12 10.68 2.83
N THR A 76 5.10 11.02 3.62
CA THR A 76 5.14 12.18 4.50
C THR A 76 5.90 11.85 5.77
N LYS A 77 7.00 12.57 6.02
CA LYS A 77 7.75 12.49 7.27
C LYS A 77 6.92 13.06 8.42
N GLY A 78 6.96 12.40 9.58
CA GLY A 78 6.19 12.80 10.76
C GLY A 78 4.74 12.29 10.76
N ASP A 79 3.86 13.08 11.37
CA ASP A 79 2.47 12.69 11.61
C ASP A 79 1.60 12.75 10.35
N VAL A 80 0.92 11.65 10.05
CA VAL A 80 -0.10 11.58 9.00
C VAL A 80 -1.42 11.14 9.60
N ARG A 81 -2.50 11.84 9.23
CA ARG A 81 -3.85 11.43 9.59
C ARG A 81 -4.39 10.48 8.54
N LEU A 82 -4.93 9.36 8.99
CA LEU A 82 -5.58 8.35 8.17
C LEU A 82 -7.03 8.20 8.62
N ASN A 83 -7.94 8.58 7.72
CA ASN A 83 -9.37 8.40 7.83
C ASN A 83 -9.76 6.99 7.37
N ILE A 84 -10.78 6.40 8.01
CA ILE A 84 -11.33 5.11 7.58
C ILE A 84 -11.73 5.08 6.09
N TYR A 85 -12.23 6.20 5.53
CA TYR A 85 -12.58 6.26 4.12
C TYR A 85 -11.35 6.20 3.19
N GLU A 86 -10.19 6.67 3.66
CA GLU A 86 -8.94 6.53 2.91
C GLU A 86 -8.51 5.06 2.88
N LEU A 87 -8.69 4.32 3.99
CA LEU A 87 -8.40 2.87 4.03
C LEU A 87 -9.33 2.06 3.12
N ILE A 88 -10.62 2.40 3.05
CA ILE A 88 -11.56 1.80 2.09
C ILE A 88 -11.11 2.08 0.65
N GLY A 89 -10.67 3.31 0.38
CA GLY A 89 -10.11 3.69 -0.93
C GLY A 89 -8.87 2.87 -1.28
N MET A 90 -7.93 2.74 -0.34
CA MET A 90 -6.73 1.91 -0.49
C MET A 90 -7.09 0.46 -0.79
N GLN A 91 -8.03 -0.14 -0.05
CA GLN A 91 -8.42 -1.53 -0.26
C GLN A 91 -8.96 -1.75 -1.67
N LYS A 92 -9.78 -0.82 -2.16
CA LYS A 92 -10.28 -0.86 -3.53
C LYS A 92 -9.13 -0.77 -4.55
N GLU A 93 -8.22 0.18 -4.39
CA GLU A 93 -7.09 0.37 -5.31
C GLU A 93 -6.14 -0.85 -5.32
N VAL A 94 -5.89 -1.45 -4.15
CA VAL A 94 -5.07 -2.67 -4.02
C VAL A 94 -5.71 -3.85 -4.73
N ARG A 95 -7.03 -4.05 -4.56
CA ARG A 95 -7.78 -5.10 -5.29
C ARG A 95 -7.68 -4.90 -6.79
N GLU A 96 -7.86 -3.68 -7.27
CA GLU A 96 -7.71 -3.36 -8.69
C GLU A 96 -6.29 -3.65 -9.21
N LEU A 97 -5.25 -3.29 -8.44
CA LEU A 97 -3.86 -3.61 -8.81
C LEU A 97 -3.60 -5.12 -8.81
N ARG A 98 -4.08 -5.84 -7.81
CA ARG A 98 -3.96 -7.30 -7.74
C ARG A 98 -4.60 -7.95 -8.98
N ASP A 99 -5.82 -7.55 -9.32
CA ASP A 99 -6.56 -8.10 -10.45
C ASP A 99 -5.87 -7.78 -11.78
N ASP A 100 -5.30 -6.58 -11.92
CA ASP A 100 -4.46 -6.18 -13.04
C ASP A 100 -3.22 -7.09 -13.21
N TYR A 101 -2.54 -7.43 -12.10
CA TYR A 101 -1.37 -8.32 -12.15
C TYR A 101 -1.74 -9.80 -12.34
N VAL A 102 -2.86 -10.26 -11.78
CA VAL A 102 -3.42 -11.58 -12.09
C VAL A 102 -3.72 -11.68 -13.58
N TYR A 103 -4.34 -10.65 -14.14
CA TYR A 103 -4.60 -10.56 -15.56
C TYR A 103 -3.30 -10.67 -16.38
N LEU A 104 -2.25 -9.96 -15.99
CA LEU A 104 -0.92 -10.08 -16.59
C LEU A 104 -0.33 -11.50 -16.51
N ASP A 105 -0.46 -12.21 -15.37
CA ASP A 105 0.08 -13.58 -15.22
C ASP A 105 -0.64 -14.58 -16.11
N THR A 106 -1.95 -14.37 -16.34
CA THR A 106 -2.75 -15.22 -17.23
C THR A 106 -2.47 -14.96 -18.71
N ARG A 107 -1.94 -13.78 -19.07
CA ARG A 107 -1.56 -13.47 -20.45
C ARG A 107 -0.26 -14.19 -20.83
N LYS A 108 -0.15 -14.56 -22.11
CA LYS A 108 1.08 -15.13 -22.68
C LYS A 108 2.14 -14.06 -22.95
N LEU A 109 2.42 -13.21 -21.95
CA LEU A 109 3.57 -12.31 -22.03
C LEU A 109 4.86 -13.16 -22.09
N LYS A 110 5.82 -12.68 -22.89
CA LYS A 110 7.16 -13.24 -22.94
C LYS A 110 7.93 -12.82 -21.67
N LEU A 111 7.56 -13.43 -20.56
CA LEU A 111 8.23 -13.30 -19.27
C LEU A 111 9.10 -14.54 -19.04
N THR A 112 10.29 -14.34 -18.48
CA THR A 112 11.10 -15.47 -17.99
C THR A 112 10.38 -16.16 -16.84
N ARG A 113 10.83 -17.36 -16.45
CA ARG A 113 10.30 -18.03 -15.26
C ARG A 113 10.48 -17.17 -14.01
N TYR A 114 11.64 -16.52 -13.88
CA TYR A 114 11.95 -15.65 -12.75
C TYR A 114 11.02 -14.42 -12.71
N ASP A 115 10.79 -13.76 -13.86
CA ASP A 115 9.87 -12.61 -13.92
C ASP A 115 8.45 -12.99 -13.49
N ARG A 116 8.00 -14.20 -13.85
CA ARG A 116 6.69 -14.71 -13.41
C ARG A 116 6.64 -14.99 -11.92
N ASP A 117 7.72 -15.51 -11.35
CA ASP A 117 7.80 -15.74 -9.91
C ASP A 117 7.74 -14.41 -9.14
N GLN A 118 8.42 -13.36 -9.64
CA GLN A 118 8.32 -11.99 -9.09
C GLN A 118 6.91 -11.39 -9.24
N LEU A 119 6.28 -11.58 -10.40
CA LEU A 119 4.90 -11.15 -10.63
C LEU A 119 3.92 -11.81 -9.65
N ARG A 120 4.05 -13.11 -9.41
CA ARG A 120 3.23 -13.84 -8.44
C ARG A 120 3.48 -13.40 -7.01
N GLN A 121 4.74 -13.15 -6.66
CA GLN A 121 5.09 -12.60 -5.35
C GLN A 121 4.45 -11.22 -5.13
N LEU A 122 4.40 -10.39 -6.18
CA LEU A 122 3.71 -9.10 -6.14
C LEU A 122 2.20 -9.26 -5.93
N ILE A 123 1.56 -10.21 -6.64
CA ILE A 123 0.14 -10.55 -6.47
C ILE A 123 -0.14 -10.97 -5.01
N TYR A 124 0.66 -11.88 -4.46
CA TYR A 124 0.53 -12.33 -3.08
C TYR A 124 0.73 -11.19 -2.08
N THR A 125 1.63 -10.24 -2.37
CA THR A 125 1.84 -9.08 -1.51
C THR A 125 0.61 -8.17 -1.51
N TYR A 126 -0.03 -7.94 -2.67
CA TYR A 126 -1.27 -7.17 -2.72
C TYR A 126 -2.45 -7.90 -2.08
N GLU A 127 -2.52 -9.23 -2.16
CA GLU A 127 -3.49 -10.02 -1.41
C GLU A 127 -3.30 -9.86 0.11
N SER A 128 -2.06 -9.96 0.60
CA SER A 128 -1.74 -9.71 2.01
C SER A 128 -2.12 -8.29 2.47
N ILE A 129 -1.90 -7.28 1.62
CA ILE A 129 -2.29 -5.89 1.91
C ILE A 129 -3.83 -5.76 1.99
N ASP A 130 -4.55 -6.43 1.09
CA ASP A 130 -6.03 -6.46 1.08
C ASP A 130 -6.57 -7.10 2.38
N ASP A 131 -6.01 -8.24 2.80
CA ASP A 131 -6.38 -8.94 4.04
C ASP A 131 -6.06 -8.08 5.29
N SER A 132 -4.91 -7.41 5.30
CA SER A 132 -4.52 -6.47 6.36
C SER A 132 -5.50 -5.29 6.45
N LEU A 133 -5.94 -4.75 5.30
CA LEU A 133 -6.95 -3.69 5.25
C LEU A 133 -8.32 -4.19 5.70
N GLU A 134 -8.75 -5.37 5.27
CA GLU A 134 -10.01 -6.00 5.69
C GLU A 134 -10.04 -6.18 7.21
N THR A 135 -8.96 -6.68 7.79
CA THR A 135 -8.82 -6.84 9.24
C THR A 135 -8.99 -5.51 10.00
N ILE A 136 -8.43 -4.41 9.47
CA ILE A 136 -8.58 -3.08 10.09
C ILE A 136 -10.01 -2.54 9.93
N LEU A 137 -10.62 -2.75 8.77
CA LEU A 137 -11.94 -2.22 8.43
C LEU A 137 -13.09 -2.97 9.14
N ASP A 138 -12.93 -4.27 9.35
CA ASP A 138 -13.94 -5.14 9.94
C ASP A 138 -13.89 -5.19 11.47
N ASP A 139 -12.85 -4.64 12.10
CA ASP A 139 -12.74 -4.56 13.56
C ASP A 139 -13.02 -3.13 14.08
N PRO A 140 -14.30 -2.79 14.37
CA PRO A 140 -14.67 -1.50 14.96
C PRO A 140 -14.17 -1.34 16.41
N ASN A 141 -13.68 -2.41 17.04
CA ASN A 141 -13.18 -2.41 18.41
C ASN A 141 -11.66 -2.47 18.47
N MET A 142 -10.98 -2.31 17.34
CA MET A 142 -9.52 -2.25 17.30
C MET A 142 -9.04 -1.11 18.18
N THR A 143 -8.23 -1.45 19.19
CA THR A 143 -7.69 -0.46 20.11
C THR A 143 -6.67 0.42 19.40
N ARG A 144 -6.39 1.58 19.99
CA ARG A 144 -5.35 2.49 19.51
C ARG A 144 -3.98 1.81 19.31
N SER A 145 -3.64 0.82 20.14
CA SER A 145 -2.35 0.11 20.09
C SER A 145 -2.32 -0.93 18.97
N GLU A 146 -3.41 -1.69 18.82
CA GLU A 146 -3.57 -2.65 17.72
C GLU A 146 -3.57 -1.91 16.40
N LEU A 147 -4.36 -0.83 16.28
CA LEU A 147 -4.44 -0.03 15.05
C LEU A 147 -3.08 0.57 14.66
N LYS A 148 -2.31 1.04 15.65
CA LYS A 148 -0.93 1.50 15.41
C LYS A 148 -0.09 0.40 14.76
N THR A 149 -0.19 -0.80 15.28
CA THR A 149 0.61 -1.96 14.84
C THR A 149 0.16 -2.41 13.46
N SER A 150 -1.14 -2.53 13.23
CA SER A 150 -1.70 -2.93 11.93
C SER A 150 -1.35 -1.92 10.83
N LEU A 151 -1.49 -0.62 11.09
CA LEU A 151 -1.09 0.42 10.11
C LEU A 151 0.42 0.48 9.87
N TRP A 152 1.22 0.14 10.88
CA TRP A 152 2.67 0.03 10.71
C TRP A 152 3.05 -1.16 9.83
N ASN A 153 2.46 -2.33 10.08
CA ASN A 153 2.67 -3.51 9.27
C ASN A 153 2.20 -3.28 7.83
N LEU A 154 1.05 -2.65 7.65
CA LEU A 154 0.53 -2.25 6.35
C LEU A 154 1.55 -1.36 5.60
N ARG A 155 2.18 -0.40 6.27
CA ARG A 155 3.25 0.43 5.66
C ARG A 155 4.45 -0.42 5.23
N VAL A 156 4.85 -1.40 6.03
CA VAL A 156 5.96 -2.31 5.70
C VAL A 156 5.62 -3.18 4.50
N GLU A 157 4.40 -3.70 4.41
CA GLU A 157 3.92 -4.46 3.26
C GLU A 157 3.97 -3.64 1.96
N HIS A 158 3.60 -2.36 2.01
CA HIS A 158 3.75 -1.44 0.87
C HIS A 158 5.21 -1.16 0.49
N ALA A 159 6.11 -1.09 1.48
CA ALA A 159 7.54 -0.99 1.19
C ALA A 159 8.06 -2.27 0.51
N SER A 160 7.58 -3.44 0.94
CA SER A 160 7.91 -4.72 0.30
C SER A 160 7.36 -4.80 -1.13
N SER A 161 6.15 -4.31 -1.38
CA SER A 161 5.58 -4.33 -2.74
C SER A 161 6.38 -3.45 -3.70
N LEU A 162 6.90 -2.30 -3.25
CA LEU A 162 7.82 -1.47 -4.03
C LEU A 162 9.13 -2.18 -4.39
N ASP A 163 9.71 -2.93 -3.46
CA ASP A 163 10.95 -3.68 -3.69
C ASP A 163 10.74 -4.80 -4.75
N ILE A 164 9.66 -5.57 -4.61
CA ILE A 164 9.28 -6.60 -5.58
C ILE A 164 8.97 -5.97 -6.95
N LEU A 165 8.22 -4.85 -6.97
CA LEU A 165 7.90 -4.12 -8.20
C LEU A 165 9.17 -3.61 -8.91
N THR A 166 10.15 -3.13 -8.15
CA THR A 166 11.44 -2.66 -8.68
C THR A 166 12.24 -3.83 -9.26
N THR A 167 12.28 -4.97 -8.57
CA THR A 167 12.95 -6.18 -9.04
C THR A 167 12.31 -6.72 -10.32
N LEU A 168 10.98 -6.80 -10.36
CA LEU A 168 10.22 -7.19 -11.54
C LEU A 168 10.52 -6.28 -12.73
N TYR A 169 10.55 -4.96 -12.52
CA TYR A 169 10.88 -4.00 -13.57
C TYR A 169 12.31 -4.18 -14.08
N ASP A 170 13.30 -4.22 -13.18
CA ASP A 170 14.71 -4.30 -13.55
C ASP A 170 15.02 -5.58 -14.34
N GLU A 171 14.42 -6.72 -13.96
CA GLU A 171 14.66 -7.99 -14.65
C GLU A 171 13.93 -8.07 -16.00
N TYR A 172 12.69 -7.59 -16.06
CA TYR A 172 11.98 -7.47 -17.33
C TYR A 172 12.74 -6.60 -18.34
N GLN A 173 13.36 -5.52 -17.85
CA GLN A 173 14.19 -4.64 -18.67
C GLN A 173 15.45 -5.33 -19.20
N ARG A 174 16.12 -6.16 -18.39
CA ARG A 174 17.29 -6.93 -18.84
C ARG A 174 16.91 -7.93 -19.92
N THR A 175 15.79 -8.64 -19.74
CA THR A 175 15.32 -9.62 -20.72
C THR A 175 14.85 -8.97 -22.01
N SER A 176 14.22 -7.80 -21.94
CA SER A 176 13.69 -7.10 -23.13
C SER A 176 14.77 -6.42 -24.00
N GLN A 177 16.00 -6.28 -23.49
CA GLN A 177 17.13 -5.70 -24.22
C GLN A 177 17.99 -6.75 -24.96
N HIS A 178 17.70 -8.04 -24.76
CA HIS A 178 18.35 -9.18 -25.42
C HIS A 178 17.38 -9.89 -26.37
#